data_AF-A0A927T7I8-F1
#
_entry.id   AF-A0A927T7I8-F1
#
_cell.length_a   1.000
_cell.length_b   1.000
_cell.length_c   1.000
_cell.angle_alpha   90.00
_cell.angle_beta   90.00
_cell.angle_gamma   90.00
#
_symmetry.space_group_name_H-M   'P 1'
#
loop_
_entity.id
_entity.type
_entity.pdbx_description
1 polymer ?
#
loop_
_entity_poly.entity_id
_entity_poly.type
_entity_poly.pdbx_seq_one_letter_code
_entity_poly.pdbx_strand_id
1 'polypeptide(L)'
;MNLFELFYKMTHMYIPALWEETTATFTGKTRKATVKAAGRIMEADYNAYEIVYYAGDEKIHSWHVFHPLPDPDPNDLLQSTLRIRYKKRKPTVFEVILSG
;
A
#
# COMPACT_ATOMS: atom_id res chain seq x y z
N MET A 1 34.74 21.50 -3.21
CA MET A 1 33.61 20.74 -2.62
C MET A 1 33.79 20.78 -1.11
N ASN A 2 32.87 21.43 -0.38
CA ASN A 2 32.98 21.67 1.06
C ASN A 2 32.59 20.40 1.86
N LEU A 3 33.21 20.16 3.02
CA LEU A 3 32.87 19.09 3.97
C LEU A 3 31.36 19.07 4.30
N PHE A 4 30.72 20.24 4.36
CA PHE A 4 29.28 20.38 4.56
C PHE A 4 28.46 19.80 3.40
N GLU A 5 28.87 20.01 2.15
CA GLU A 5 28.19 19.44 0.98
C GLU A 5 28.34 17.92 0.92
N LEU A 6 29.50 17.39 1.34
CA LEU A 6 29.75 15.96 1.44
C LEU A 6 28.87 15.32 2.53
N PHE A 7 28.73 15.98 3.68
CA PHE A 7 27.87 15.53 4.77
C PHE A 7 26.39 15.59 4.39
N TYR A 8 25.97 16.65 3.69
CA TYR A 8 24.61 16.78 3.18
C TYR A 8 24.30 15.70 2.14
N LYS A 9 25.21 15.40 1.21
CA LYS A 9 25.04 14.28 0.25
C LYS A 9 25.00 12.89 0.91
N MET A 10 25.78 12.65 1.96
CA MET A 10 25.77 11.37 2.69
C MET A 10 24.48 11.18 3.50
N THR A 11 23.99 12.25 4.14
CA THR A 11 22.78 12.20 4.98
C THR A 11 21.49 12.32 4.18
N HIS A 12 21.51 13.03 3.05
CA HIS A 12 20.39 13.23 2.12
C HIS A 12 20.63 12.49 0.81
N MET A 13 21.17 11.27 0.89
CA MET A 13 21.24 10.38 -0.25
C MET A 13 19.79 10.10 -0.70
N TYR A 14 19.29 10.93 -1.61
CA TYR A 14 18.02 10.77 -2.31
C TYR A 14 18.15 9.52 -3.16
N ILE A 15 17.88 8.39 -2.54
CA ILE A 15 17.72 7.13 -3.23
C ILE A 15 16.30 7.20 -3.77
N PRO A 16 16.11 7.24 -5.10
CA PRO A 16 14.76 7.22 -5.67
C PRO A 16 14.03 6.04 -5.04
N ALA A 17 12.83 6.28 -4.51
CA ALA A 17 11.99 5.22 -4.02
C ALA A 17 11.75 4.28 -5.21
N LEU A 18 12.51 3.19 -5.30
CA LEU A 18 12.34 2.22 -6.36
C LEU A 18 10.99 1.58 -6.08
N TRP A 19 10.02 1.93 -6.90
CA TRP A 19 8.73 1.28 -6.92
C TRP A 19 8.88 -0.02 -7.69
N GLU A 20 8.39 -1.11 -7.12
CA GLU A 20 8.32 -2.40 -7.79
C GLU A 20 6.87 -2.76 -8.02
N GLU A 21 6.59 -3.18 -9.26
CA GLU A 21 5.28 -3.71 -9.60
C GLU A 21 5.15 -5.16 -9.18
N THR A 22 4.00 -5.52 -8.66
CA THR A 22 3.65 -6.90 -8.34
C THR A 22 2.14 -7.08 -8.45
N THR A 23 1.69 -8.32 -8.28
CA THR A 23 0.28 -8.67 -8.24
C THR A 23 -0.09 -9.00 -6.80
N ALA A 24 -1.10 -8.31 -6.28
CA ALA A 24 -1.69 -8.62 -4.99
C ALA A 24 -2.97 -9.44 -5.18
N THR A 25 -3.23 -10.36 -4.26
CA THR A 25 -4.40 -11.22 -4.25
C THR A 25 -5.25 -10.91 -3.03
N PHE A 26 -6.55 -10.79 -3.22
CA PHE A 26 -7.51 -10.60 -2.13
C PHE A 26 -7.78 -11.91 -1.40
N THR A 27 -7.79 -11.85 -0.06
CA THR A 27 -8.03 -13.04 0.79
C THR A 27 -9.50 -13.24 1.15
N GLY A 28 -10.36 -12.27 0.82
CA GLY A 28 -11.77 -12.24 1.26
C GLY A 28 -11.98 -11.73 2.69
N LYS A 29 -10.92 -11.43 3.45
CA LYS A 29 -11.09 -10.82 4.78
C LYS A 29 -11.38 -9.33 4.68
N THR A 30 -12.30 -8.87 5.52
CA THR A 30 -12.65 -7.45 5.65
C THR A 30 -12.57 -6.97 7.08
N ARG A 31 -12.36 -5.67 7.22
CA ARG A 31 -12.48 -4.94 8.48
C ARG A 31 -13.01 -3.53 8.22
N LYS A 32 -13.49 -2.85 9.26
CA LYS A 32 -13.77 -1.41 9.16
C LYS A 32 -12.49 -0.64 8.89
N ALA A 33 -12.51 0.23 7.89
CA ALA A 33 -11.37 1.07 7.60
C ALA A 33 -11.18 2.07 8.75
N THR A 34 -9.92 2.44 9.04
CA THR A 34 -9.61 3.43 10.07
C THR A 34 -9.17 4.72 9.42
N VAL A 35 -9.84 5.82 9.75
CA VAL A 35 -9.49 7.17 9.30
C VAL A 35 -8.93 7.99 10.44
N LYS A 36 -7.96 8.85 10.15
CA LYS A 36 -7.44 9.82 11.11
C LYS A 36 -8.13 11.16 10.89
N ALA A 37 -9.08 11.51 11.74
CA ALA A 37 -9.78 12.78 11.71
C ALA A 37 -9.49 13.56 12.99
N ALA A 38 -9.11 14.84 12.86
CA ALA A 38 -8.83 15.74 14.00
C ALA A 38 -7.90 15.14 15.09
N GLY A 39 -6.88 14.38 14.66
CA GLY A 39 -5.91 13.75 15.58
C GLY A 39 -6.40 12.48 16.28
N ARG A 40 -7.64 12.03 16.04
CA ARG A 40 -8.20 10.78 16.56
C ARG A 40 -8.29 9.73 15.44
N ILE A 41 -8.09 8.46 15.82
CA ILE A 41 -8.35 7.32 14.93
C ILE A 41 -9.81 6.94 15.13
N MET A 42 -10.58 6.97 14.05
CA MET A 42 -12.00 6.63 14.03
C MET A 42 -12.24 5.51 13.01
N GLU A 43 -13.24 4.67 13.27
CA GLU A 43 -13.75 3.73 12.27
C GLU A 43 -14.51 4.52 11.20
N ALA A 44 -14.29 4.16 9.94
CA ALA A 44 -14.98 4.73 8.81
C ALA A 44 -16.23 3.91 8.45
N ASP A 45 -17.14 4.51 7.69
CA ASP A 45 -18.37 3.84 7.27
C ASP A 45 -18.14 2.77 6.18
N TYR A 46 -16.94 2.72 5.59
CA TYR A 46 -16.54 1.78 4.54
C TYR A 46 -15.56 0.71 5.02
N ASN A 47 -15.42 -0.35 4.22
CA ASN A 47 -14.58 -1.49 4.55
C ASN A 47 -13.17 -1.38 3.93
N ALA A 48 -12.23 -2.01 4.60
CA ALA A 48 -10.91 -2.32 4.09
C ALA A 48 -10.78 -3.83 3.86
N TYR A 49 -10.19 -4.20 2.73
CA TYR A 49 -10.07 -5.57 2.24
C TYR A 49 -8.61 -6.02 2.34
N GLU A 50 -8.38 -7.21 2.89
CA GLU A 50 -7.02 -7.75 3.00
C GLU A 50 -6.52 -8.19 1.63
N ILE A 51 -5.35 -7.67 1.27
CA ILE A 51 -4.58 -8.03 0.09
C ILE A 51 -3.24 -8.62 0.50
N VAL A 52 -2.76 -9.56 -0.28
CA VAL A 52 -1.51 -10.26 -0.04
C VAL A 52 -0.67 -10.25 -1.31
N TYR A 53 0.60 -9.88 -1.18
CA TYR A 53 1.56 -9.88 -2.28
C TYR A 53 2.95 -10.24 -1.79
N TYR A 54 3.82 -10.61 -2.72
CA TYR A 54 5.23 -10.84 -2.45
C TYR A 54 6.04 -9.59 -2.77
N ALA A 55 6.87 -9.18 -1.82
CA ALA A 55 7.86 -8.12 -1.97
C ALA A 55 9.26 -8.75 -1.86
N GLY A 56 9.85 -9.13 -2.99
CA GLY A 56 10.97 -10.06 -3.01
C GLY A 56 10.54 -11.43 -2.48
N ASP A 57 11.23 -11.94 -1.45
CA ASP A 57 10.93 -13.24 -0.84
C ASP A 57 9.93 -13.14 0.33
N GLU A 58 9.50 -11.93 0.70
CA GLU A 58 8.62 -11.70 1.84
C GLU A 58 7.16 -11.60 1.42
N LYS A 59 6.30 -12.34 2.12
CA LYS A 59 4.84 -12.25 1.97
C LYS A 59 4.31 -11.10 2.82
N ILE A 60 3.73 -10.09 2.18
CA ILE A 60 3.18 -8.90 2.82
C ILE A 60 1.66 -8.99 2.88
N HIS A 61 1.10 -8.71 4.06
CA HIS A 61 -0.33 -8.51 4.26
C HIS A 61 -0.61 -7.02 4.37
N SER A 62 -1.50 -6.51 3.53
CA SER A 62 -1.89 -5.11 3.53
C SER A 62 -3.39 -4.96 3.34
N TRP A 63 -3.89 -3.73 3.46
CA TRP A 63 -5.31 -3.44 3.41
C TRP A 63 -5.60 -2.43 2.32
N HIS A 64 -6.48 -2.80 1.40
CA HIS A 64 -6.95 -1.97 0.30
C HIS A 64 -8.35 -1.44 0.59
N VAL A 65 -8.64 -0.23 0.14
CA VAL A 65 -9.96 0.41 0.25
C VAL A 65 -10.37 0.83 -1.16
N PHE A 66 -11.62 0.57 -1.51
CA PHE A 66 -12.19 0.98 -2.78
C PHE A 66 -12.75 2.41 -2.70
N HIS A 67 -12.39 3.22 -3.69
CA HIS A 67 -12.94 4.56 -3.88
C HIS A 67 -13.14 4.82 -5.38
N PRO A 68 -14.28 5.37 -5.82
CA PRO A 68 -15.47 5.73 -5.03
C PRO A 68 -16.30 4.52 -4.58
N LEU A 69 -17.19 4.72 -3.60
CA LEU A 69 -18.20 3.75 -3.18
C LEU A 69 -19.24 3.52 -4.32
N PRO A 70 -19.95 2.37 -4.38
CA PRO A 70 -20.11 1.33 -3.36
C PRO A 70 -18.95 0.33 -3.25
N ASP A 71 -18.83 -0.25 -2.05
CA ASP A 71 -17.91 -1.34 -1.75
C ASP A 71 -18.36 -2.63 -2.46
N PRO A 72 -17.46 -3.36 -3.14
CA PRO A 72 -17.78 -4.68 -3.72
C PRO A 72 -18.03 -5.74 -2.64
N ASP A 73 -18.74 -6.83 -2.98
CA ASP A 73 -18.91 -7.95 -2.06
C ASP A 73 -17.54 -8.62 -1.78
N PRO A 74 -17.19 -8.86 -0.50
CA PRO A 74 -15.95 -9.56 -0.14
C PRO A 74 -15.79 -10.92 -0.82
N ASN A 75 -16.90 -11.62 -1.09
CA ASN A 75 -16.89 -12.94 -1.73
C ASN A 75 -16.57 -12.83 -3.22
N ASP A 76 -17.02 -11.77 -3.89
CA ASP A 76 -16.72 -11.53 -5.30
C ASP A 76 -15.23 -11.21 -5.50
N LEU A 77 -14.60 -10.62 -4.47
CA LEU A 77 -13.17 -10.33 -4.47
C LEU A 77 -12.30 -11.53 -4.11
N LEU A 78 -12.84 -12.61 -3.57
CA LEU A 78 -12.03 -13.73 -3.09
C LEU A 78 -11.15 -14.28 -4.22
N GLN A 79 -9.83 -14.36 -4.00
CA GLN A 79 -8.83 -14.75 -4.99
C GLN A 79 -8.71 -13.85 -6.23
N SER A 80 -9.50 -12.77 -6.33
CA SER A 80 -9.27 -11.77 -7.35
C SER A 80 -7.90 -11.11 -7.15
N THR A 81 -7.33 -10.65 -8.25
CA THR A 81 -5.99 -10.07 -8.27
C THR A 81 -6.03 -8.62 -8.67
N LEU A 82 -5.16 -7.80 -8.08
CA LEU A 82 -4.96 -6.41 -8.47
C LEU A 82 -3.48 -6.13 -8.73
N ARG A 83 -3.20 -5.27 -9.70
CA ARG A 83 -1.84 -4.81 -9.96
C ARG A 83 -1.50 -3.68 -8.99
N ILE A 84 -0.39 -3.82 -8.29
CA ILE A 84 0.11 -2.78 -7.38
C ILE A 84 1.55 -2.44 -7.72
N ARG A 85 1.98 -1.28 -7.24
CA ARG A 85 3.39 -0.99 -7.01
C ARG A 85 3.64 -0.72 -5.54
N TYR A 86 4.73 -1.23 -4.98
CA TYR A 86 5.14 -0.94 -3.59
C TYR A 86 6.51 -0.29 -3.54
N LYS A 87 6.81 0.42 -2.44
CA LYS A 87 8.15 0.98 -2.19
C LYS A 87 9.06 -0.10 -1.63
N LYS A 88 10.17 -0.45 -2.30
CA LYS A 88 11.10 -1.51 -1.80
C LYS A 88 11.51 -1.37 -0.34
N ARG A 89 11.80 -0.15 0.11
CA ARG A 89 12.25 0.13 1.50
C ARG A 89 11.12 0.13 2.53
N LYS A 90 9.86 0.21 2.09
CA LYS A 90 8.66 0.17 2.93
C LYS A 90 7.57 -0.59 2.17
N PRO A 91 7.66 -1.93 2.10
CA PRO A 91 6.76 -2.72 1.27
C PRO A 91 5.29 -2.54 1.62
N THR A 92 4.97 -2.17 2.86
CA THR A 92 3.60 -1.86 3.33
C THR A 92 2.99 -0.62 2.67
N VAL A 93 3.80 0.26 2.07
CA VAL A 93 3.36 1.41 1.30
C VAL A 93 3.25 1.00 -0.16
N PHE A 94 2.02 0.90 -0.65
CA PHE A 94 1.71 0.50 -2.02
C PHE A 94 0.69 1.44 -2.66
N GLU A 95 0.62 1.39 -3.98
CA GLU A 95 -0.35 2.08 -4.81
C GLU A 95 -0.94 1.10 -5.82
N VAL A 96 -2.23 1.22 -6.11
CA VAL A 96 -2.90 0.41 -7.13
C VAL A 96 -2.60 0.97 -8.51
N ILE A 97 -2.23 0.10 -9.44
CA ILE A 97 -2.04 0.45 -10.84
C ILE A 97 -3.35 0.13 -11.56
N LEU A 98 -4.15 1.17 -11.81
CA LEU A 98 -5.34 1.04 -12.65
C LEU A 98 -4.86 0.72 -14.07
N SER A 99 -5.18 -0.48 -14.55
CA SER A 99 -5.02 -0.81 -15.96
C SER A 99 -6.22 -0.17 -16.68
N GLY A 100 -5.94 0.85 -17.50
CA GLY A 100 -6.96 1.54 -18.30
C GLY A 100 -7.56 0.66 -19.39
#